data_AF-A0A523RSS5-F1
#
_entry.id   AF-A0A523RSS5-F1
#
_cell.length_a   1.000
_cell.length_b   1.000
_cell.length_c   1.000
_cell.angle_alpha   90.00
_cell.angle_beta   90.00
_cell.angle_gamma   90.00
#
_symmetry.space_group_name_H-M   'P 1'
#
loop_
_entity.id
_entity.type
_entity.pdbx_description
1 polymer ?
#
loop_
_entity_poly.entity_id
_entity_poly.type
_entity_poly.pdbx_seq_one_letter_code
_entity_poly.pdbx_strand_id
1 'polypeptide(L)'
;MTENYFEKGEKYRETYEAHGRNLLAINNAIENYKKALKLDQNNILCHYRLGYAYHLMRRLMEASKEYEIVLRLDHPRLASETDLKLASKYAPRLFVNPKEFFKLKDLVAVIHPKKAIIAYNLFWEDDIDYPGDNDPSDHEVVWIEFNKKKGEVTGVYTYFHKAILSTEEAVKDANLHNQRARINVEWGGHGSLPLRWEKLHPEVIFEKISKRIKIKNMAQRYQELSKSIKNPNHPLAKDWPKKFTGSYKDFVTFSKYIELRRPLKKKKMVIISQWPNAVINQYFLNYNYFPKKQWPKE
;
A
#
# COMPACT_ATOMS: atom_id res chain seq x y z
N MET A 1 29.69 -9.31 15.31
CA MET A 1 28.69 -10.28 14.83
C MET A 1 28.69 -10.23 13.31
N THR A 2 28.96 -11.34 12.64
CA THR A 2 28.95 -11.42 11.17
C THR A 2 27.51 -11.30 10.70
N GLU A 3 27.20 -10.28 9.91
CA GLU A 3 25.86 -10.05 9.37
C GLU A 3 25.42 -11.23 8.49
N ASN A 4 24.31 -11.91 8.86
CA ASN A 4 23.71 -12.99 8.08
C ASN A 4 23.27 -12.47 6.70
N TYR A 5 23.33 -13.31 5.66
CA TYR A 5 22.88 -13.00 4.32
C TYR A 5 21.47 -12.39 4.26
N PHE A 6 20.54 -12.81 5.12
CA PHE A 6 19.20 -12.19 5.16
C PHE A 6 19.26 -10.68 5.47
N GLU A 7 20.03 -10.29 6.50
CA GLU A 7 20.18 -8.90 6.92
C GLU A 7 20.88 -8.05 5.84
N LYS A 8 21.90 -8.63 5.18
CA LYS A 8 22.51 -8.00 3.99
C LYS A 8 21.48 -7.77 2.90
N GLY A 9 20.62 -8.76 2.66
CA GLY A 9 19.51 -8.67 1.71
C GLY A 9 18.58 -7.50 2.02
N GLU A 10 18.14 -7.37 3.28
CA GLU A 10 17.31 -6.24 3.74
C GLU A 10 18.00 -4.89 3.55
N LYS A 11 19.29 -4.78 3.90
CA LYS A 11 20.06 -3.54 3.69
C LYS A 11 20.12 -3.13 2.22
N TYR A 12 20.36 -4.08 1.33
CA TYR A 12 20.38 -3.84 -0.12
C TYR A 12 18.98 -3.50 -0.67
N ARG A 13 17.92 -4.14 -0.17
CA ARG A 13 16.53 -3.81 -0.53
C ARG A 13 16.17 -2.38 -0.12
N GLU A 14 16.47 -1.99 1.13
CA GLU A 14 16.25 -0.60 1.57
C GLU A 14 17.08 0.40 0.77
N THR A 15 18.32 0.03 0.42
CA THR A 15 19.15 0.86 -0.48
C THR A 15 18.49 1.06 -1.84
N TYR A 16 17.88 0.01 -2.43
CA TYR A 16 17.13 0.11 -3.69
C TYR A 16 15.95 1.09 -3.59
N GLU A 17 15.14 0.96 -2.55
CA GLU A 17 13.93 1.78 -2.36
C GLU A 17 14.26 3.24 -2.03
N ALA A 18 15.34 3.47 -1.30
CA ALA A 18 15.82 4.79 -0.88
C ALA A 18 16.50 5.59 -2.00
N HIS A 19 17.05 4.91 -3.03
CA HIS A 19 17.77 5.55 -4.13
C HIS A 19 17.05 5.44 -5.48
N GLY A 20 15.73 5.24 -5.46
CA GLY A 20 14.91 5.35 -6.68
C GLY A 20 15.11 4.22 -7.69
N ARG A 21 15.12 2.97 -7.22
CA ARG A 21 15.19 1.75 -8.04
C ARG A 21 16.58 1.39 -8.60
N ASN A 22 17.63 1.46 -7.76
CA ASN A 22 19.00 1.09 -8.13
C ASN A 22 19.14 -0.43 -8.45
N LEU A 23 19.28 -0.78 -9.72
CA LEU A 23 19.35 -2.18 -10.18
C LEU A 23 20.46 -3.02 -9.52
N LEU A 24 21.61 -2.43 -9.21
CA LEU A 24 22.69 -3.14 -8.52
C LEU A 24 22.27 -3.52 -7.10
N ALA A 25 21.62 -2.60 -6.37
CA ALA A 25 21.17 -2.85 -5.01
C ALA A 25 20.13 -3.97 -4.95
N ILE A 26 19.11 -3.98 -5.81
CA ILE A 26 18.08 -5.03 -5.78
C ILE A 26 18.60 -6.39 -6.24
N ASN A 27 19.54 -6.44 -7.19
CA ASN A 27 20.20 -7.69 -7.55
C ASN A 27 21.03 -8.24 -6.39
N ASN A 28 21.74 -7.37 -5.67
CA ASN A 28 22.45 -7.77 -4.45
C ASN A 28 21.49 -8.26 -3.37
N ALA A 29 20.30 -7.65 -3.21
CA ALA A 29 19.28 -8.13 -2.29
C ALA A 29 18.84 -9.56 -2.65
N ILE A 30 18.47 -9.78 -3.91
CA ILE A 30 18.07 -11.09 -4.45
C ILE A 30 19.14 -12.16 -4.20
N GLU A 31 20.41 -11.88 -4.54
CA GLU A 31 21.50 -12.85 -4.35
C GLU A 31 21.76 -13.17 -2.87
N ASN A 32 21.62 -12.18 -1.98
CA ASN A 32 21.73 -12.41 -0.55
C ASN A 32 20.55 -13.24 -0.01
N TYR A 33 19.31 -12.98 -0.43
CA TYR A 33 18.17 -13.82 -0.04
C TYR A 33 18.33 -15.26 -0.54
N LYS A 34 18.79 -15.48 -1.77
CA LYS A 34 19.09 -16.84 -2.27
C LYS A 34 20.16 -17.54 -1.42
N LYS A 35 21.23 -16.83 -1.01
CA LYS A 35 22.25 -17.38 -0.11
C LYS A 35 21.68 -17.72 1.27
N ALA A 36 20.79 -16.89 1.81
CA ALA A 36 20.09 -17.18 3.06
C ALA A 36 19.22 -18.44 2.93
N LEU A 37 18.49 -18.61 1.83
CA LEU A 37 17.67 -19.80 1.57
C LEU A 37 18.50 -21.08 1.35
N LYS A 38 19.76 -20.98 0.92
CA LYS A 38 20.66 -22.15 0.91
C LYS A 38 20.99 -22.65 2.31
N LEU A 39 20.95 -21.77 3.31
CA LEU A 39 21.20 -22.13 4.72
C LEU A 39 19.91 -22.61 5.42
N ASP A 40 18.77 -22.01 5.10
CA ASP A 40 17.46 -22.39 5.61
C ASP A 40 16.41 -22.31 4.50
N GLN A 41 16.13 -23.46 3.87
CA GLN A 41 15.22 -23.58 2.73
C GLN A 41 13.75 -23.38 3.11
N ASN A 42 13.41 -23.39 4.39
CA ASN A 42 12.03 -23.23 4.86
C ASN A 42 11.81 -21.85 5.50
N ASN A 43 12.73 -20.91 5.31
CA ASN A 43 12.62 -19.57 5.84
C ASN A 43 11.53 -18.77 5.12
N ILE A 44 10.32 -18.76 5.68
CA ILE A 44 9.12 -18.12 5.10
C ILE A 44 9.37 -16.64 4.81
N LEU A 45 9.99 -15.92 5.77
CA LEU A 45 10.27 -14.49 5.61
C LEU A 45 11.27 -14.25 4.47
N CYS A 46 12.28 -15.09 4.31
CA CYS A 46 13.24 -14.96 3.22
C CYS A 46 12.61 -15.25 1.85
N HIS A 47 11.77 -16.29 1.73
CA HIS A 47 10.99 -16.53 0.51
C HIS A 47 10.10 -15.32 0.19
N TYR A 48 9.41 -14.77 1.20
CA TYR A 48 8.60 -13.58 1.01
C TYR A 48 9.41 -12.38 0.53
N ARG A 49 10.58 -12.10 1.14
CA ARG A 49 11.45 -10.99 0.75
C ARG A 49 12.04 -11.17 -0.66
N LEU A 50 12.36 -12.41 -1.04
CA LEU A 50 12.80 -12.74 -2.38
C LEU A 50 11.67 -12.52 -3.41
N GLY A 51 10.45 -12.98 -3.11
CA GLY A 51 9.26 -12.73 -3.92
C GLY A 51 8.96 -11.24 -4.08
N TYR A 52 9.01 -10.48 -2.99
CA TYR A 52 8.84 -9.02 -2.99
C TYR A 52 9.91 -8.33 -3.86
N ALA A 53 11.18 -8.74 -3.76
CA ALA A 53 12.26 -8.18 -4.57
C ALA A 53 12.09 -8.50 -6.07
N TYR A 54 11.66 -9.72 -6.42
CA TYR A 54 11.29 -10.06 -7.79
C TYR A 54 10.10 -9.23 -8.29
N HIS A 55 9.10 -9.02 -7.43
CA HIS A 55 7.92 -8.26 -7.78
C HIS A 55 8.23 -6.79 -8.03
N LEU A 56 9.07 -6.16 -7.20
CA LEU A 56 9.62 -4.81 -7.44
C LEU A 56 10.36 -4.70 -8.79
N MET A 57 10.97 -5.79 -9.24
CA MET A 57 11.67 -5.90 -10.52
C MET A 57 10.77 -6.31 -11.69
N ARG A 58 9.45 -6.45 -11.48
CA ARG A 58 8.47 -6.95 -12.45
C ARG A 58 8.81 -8.35 -13.01
N ARG A 59 9.57 -9.14 -12.24
CA ARG A 59 9.86 -10.56 -12.50
C ARG A 59 8.70 -11.39 -11.96
N LEU A 60 7.56 -11.27 -12.63
CA LEU A 60 6.26 -11.68 -12.08
C LEU A 60 6.17 -13.19 -11.85
N MET A 61 6.72 -14.00 -12.76
CA MET A 61 6.71 -15.45 -12.60
C MET A 61 7.56 -15.89 -11.40
N GLU A 62 8.75 -15.33 -11.22
CA GLU A 62 9.58 -15.64 -10.06
C GLU A 62 8.96 -15.14 -8.76
N ALA A 63 8.39 -13.93 -8.75
CA ALA A 63 7.66 -13.40 -7.59
C ALA A 63 6.51 -14.31 -7.18
N SER A 64 5.70 -14.75 -8.16
CA SER A 64 4.54 -15.61 -7.92
C SER A 64 4.96 -16.97 -7.37
N LYS A 65 6.03 -17.59 -7.89
CA LYS A 65 6.60 -18.84 -7.35
C LYS A 65 7.04 -18.71 -5.88
N GLU A 66 7.74 -17.63 -5.54
CA GLU A 66 8.16 -17.41 -4.14
C GLU A 66 6.96 -17.17 -3.21
N TYR A 67 5.95 -16.43 -3.67
CA TYR A 67 4.71 -16.25 -2.92
C TYR A 67 3.92 -17.56 -2.74
N GLU A 68 3.91 -18.44 -3.74
CA GLU A 68 3.32 -19.78 -3.62
C GLU A 68 4.02 -20.59 -2.51
N ILE A 69 5.36 -20.55 -2.46
CA ILE A 69 6.13 -21.21 -1.39
C ILE A 69 5.76 -20.63 -0.02
N VAL A 70 5.68 -19.30 0.11
CA VAL A 70 5.25 -18.63 1.35
C VAL A 70 3.89 -19.15 1.80
N LEU A 71 2.91 -19.22 0.90
CA LEU A 71 1.54 -19.64 1.22
C LEU A 71 1.38 -21.15 1.40
N ARG A 72 2.36 -21.94 0.96
CA ARG A 72 2.48 -23.37 1.28
C ARG A 72 3.07 -23.59 2.68
N LEU A 73 4.00 -22.75 3.10
CA LEU A 73 4.64 -22.85 4.43
C LEU A 73 3.82 -22.18 5.53
N ASP A 74 3.08 -21.11 5.22
CA ASP A 74 2.15 -20.42 6.11
C ASP A 74 0.81 -20.17 5.39
N HIS A 75 -0.09 -21.15 5.54
CA HIS A 75 -1.35 -21.19 4.80
C HIS A 75 -2.28 -20.03 5.19
N PRO A 76 -2.84 -19.31 4.20
CA PRO A 76 -3.89 -18.35 4.47
C PRO A 76 -5.18 -19.08 4.84
N ARG A 77 -6.06 -18.40 5.57
CA ARG A 77 -7.43 -18.86 5.82
C ARG A 77 -8.41 -18.05 4.97
N LEU A 78 -9.29 -18.73 4.24
CA LEU A 78 -10.37 -18.09 3.51
C LEU A 78 -11.33 -17.40 4.49
N ALA A 79 -11.88 -16.25 4.06
CA ALA A 79 -12.81 -15.49 4.89
C ALA A 79 -14.13 -16.25 5.08
N SER A 80 -14.55 -16.35 6.34
CA SER A 80 -15.92 -16.74 6.70
C SER A 80 -16.85 -15.52 6.71
N GLU A 81 -18.14 -15.73 6.91
CA GLU A 81 -19.11 -14.64 7.00
C GLU A 81 -18.80 -13.67 8.18
N THR A 82 -18.21 -14.17 9.26
CA THR A 82 -17.80 -13.30 10.39
C THR A 82 -16.62 -12.41 10.02
N ASP A 83 -15.67 -12.92 9.23
CA ASP A 83 -14.53 -12.14 8.71
C ASP A 83 -14.99 -11.08 7.70
N LEU A 84 -15.97 -11.41 6.84
CA LEU A 84 -16.58 -10.44 5.92
C LEU A 84 -17.29 -9.30 6.68
N LYS A 85 -18.03 -9.63 7.73
CA LYS A 85 -18.66 -8.64 8.62
C LYS A 85 -17.61 -7.79 9.34
N LEU A 86 -16.50 -8.39 9.78
CA LEU A 86 -15.39 -7.69 10.43
C LEU A 86 -14.73 -6.68 9.47
N ALA A 87 -14.39 -7.12 8.26
CA ALA A 87 -13.85 -6.24 7.22
C ALA A 87 -14.84 -5.13 6.85
N SER A 88 -16.14 -5.42 6.79
CA SER A 88 -17.16 -4.40 6.51
C SER A 88 -17.33 -3.38 7.66
N LYS A 89 -17.22 -3.85 8.92
CA LYS A 89 -17.32 -3.02 10.13
C LYS A 89 -16.23 -1.94 10.15
N TYR A 90 -14.98 -2.33 9.90
CA TYR A 90 -13.83 -1.45 9.96
C TYR A 90 -13.45 -0.83 8.61
N ALA A 91 -14.22 -1.08 7.55
CA ALA A 91 -13.94 -0.52 6.22
C ALA A 91 -13.91 1.02 6.29
N PRO A 92 -12.79 1.66 5.92
CA PRO A 92 -12.68 3.11 6.01
C PRO A 92 -13.68 3.82 5.09
N ARG A 93 -13.94 5.09 5.41
CA ARG A 93 -14.72 6.01 4.57
C ARG A 93 -13.74 6.79 3.71
N LEU A 94 -13.68 6.50 2.41
CA LEU A 94 -12.81 7.22 1.50
C LEU A 94 -13.47 8.51 1.02
N PHE A 95 -12.73 9.61 1.10
CA PHE A 95 -13.11 10.89 0.53
C PHE A 95 -12.03 11.32 -0.46
N VAL A 96 -12.40 11.36 -1.73
CA VAL A 96 -11.52 11.79 -2.82
C VAL A 96 -11.83 13.23 -3.20
N ASN A 97 -10.91 13.84 -3.95
CA ASN A 97 -11.18 15.12 -4.59
C ASN A 97 -12.39 14.98 -5.56
N PRO A 98 -13.33 15.94 -5.62
CA PRO A 98 -14.45 15.88 -6.56
C PRO A 98 -14.03 15.77 -8.04
N LYS A 99 -12.84 16.26 -8.39
CA LYS A 99 -12.23 16.16 -9.73
C LYS A 99 -11.45 14.86 -9.95
N GLU A 100 -11.49 13.90 -9.03
CA GLU A 100 -10.79 12.63 -9.19
C GLU A 100 -11.26 11.91 -10.45
N PHE A 101 -10.29 11.59 -11.30
CA PHE A 101 -10.47 11.03 -12.63
C PHE A 101 -10.44 9.51 -12.60
N PHE A 102 -9.50 8.92 -11.84
CA PHE A 102 -9.34 7.48 -11.76
C PHE A 102 -10.32 6.87 -10.75
N LYS A 103 -11.00 5.80 -11.17
CA LYS A 103 -11.92 5.08 -10.29
C LYS A 103 -11.16 4.06 -9.45
N LEU A 104 -11.71 3.75 -8.29
CA LEU A 104 -11.30 2.57 -7.54
C LEU A 104 -11.76 1.31 -8.29
N LYS A 105 -10.80 0.55 -8.83
CA LYS A 105 -10.98 -0.66 -9.64
C LYS A 105 -11.26 -1.87 -8.76
N ASP A 106 -10.40 -2.10 -7.77
CA ASP A 106 -10.48 -3.25 -6.86
C ASP A 106 -10.14 -2.87 -5.41
N LEU A 107 -10.57 -3.74 -4.50
CA LEU A 107 -10.31 -3.62 -3.07
C LEU A 107 -10.12 -5.01 -2.49
N VAL A 108 -8.96 -5.25 -1.87
CA VAL A 108 -8.68 -6.47 -1.11
C VAL A 108 -8.47 -6.14 0.36
N ALA A 109 -9.27 -6.74 1.24
CA ALA A 109 -9.05 -6.66 2.68
C ALA A 109 -8.26 -7.88 3.18
N VAL A 110 -7.09 -7.66 3.76
CA VAL A 110 -6.28 -8.72 4.38
C VAL A 110 -6.32 -8.53 5.89
N ILE A 111 -6.90 -9.50 6.59
CA ILE A 111 -6.99 -9.51 8.05
C ILE A 111 -5.76 -10.24 8.59
N HIS A 112 -5.04 -9.62 9.52
CA HIS A 112 -3.90 -10.30 10.13
C HIS A 112 -4.37 -11.47 11.02
N PRO A 113 -3.76 -12.67 10.95
CA PRO A 113 -4.21 -13.84 11.72
C PRO A 113 -4.04 -13.72 13.24
N LYS A 114 -3.15 -12.84 13.71
CA LYS A 114 -2.73 -12.73 15.12
C LYS A 114 -3.02 -11.33 15.66
N LYS A 115 -2.49 -10.30 14.98
CA LYS A 115 -2.69 -8.89 15.33
C LYS A 115 -4.12 -8.44 14.99
N ALA A 116 -4.64 -7.48 15.75
CA ALA A 116 -6.00 -6.95 15.56
C ALA A 116 -5.98 -5.79 14.56
N ILE A 117 -5.60 -6.11 13.32
CA ILE A 117 -5.39 -5.12 12.26
C ILE A 117 -5.85 -5.67 10.90
N ILE A 118 -6.42 -4.79 10.08
CA ILE A 118 -6.86 -5.10 8.71
C ILE A 118 -6.14 -4.15 7.76
N ALA A 119 -5.52 -4.69 6.71
CA ALA A 119 -5.01 -3.94 5.58
C ALA A 119 -6.09 -3.86 4.49
N TYR A 120 -6.47 -2.66 4.09
CA TYR A 120 -7.34 -2.39 2.94
C TYR A 120 -6.45 -1.94 1.78
N ASN A 121 -6.24 -2.85 0.83
CA ASN A 121 -5.43 -2.64 -0.37
C ASN A 121 -6.35 -2.12 -1.48
N LEU A 122 -6.13 -0.87 -1.87
CA LEU A 122 -6.93 -0.09 -2.79
C LEU A 122 -6.23 -0.08 -4.15
N PHE A 123 -6.92 -0.52 -5.20
CA PHE A 123 -6.37 -0.53 -6.55
C PHE A 123 -7.15 0.47 -7.40
N TRP A 124 -6.51 1.56 -7.78
CA TRP A 124 -7.07 2.60 -8.64
C TRP A 124 -6.77 2.29 -10.10
N GLU A 125 -7.54 2.86 -11.03
CA GLU A 125 -7.37 2.59 -12.46
C GLU A 125 -5.94 2.89 -12.95
N ASP A 126 -5.31 3.97 -12.48
CA ASP A 126 -3.93 4.35 -12.82
C ASP A 126 -3.36 5.39 -11.84
N ASP A 127 -2.09 5.78 -12.00
CA ASP A 127 -1.45 6.92 -11.33
C ASP A 127 -1.16 8.03 -12.35
N ILE A 128 -1.63 9.24 -12.07
CA ILE A 128 -1.47 10.40 -12.96
C ILE A 128 -0.01 10.72 -13.30
N ASP A 129 0.93 10.33 -12.44
CA ASP A 129 2.36 10.55 -12.66
C ASP A 129 3.00 9.49 -13.57
N TYR A 130 2.38 8.33 -13.80
CA TYR A 130 3.04 7.19 -14.44
C TYR A 130 2.23 6.52 -15.56
N PRO A 131 1.79 7.25 -16.61
CA PRO A 131 0.96 6.71 -17.69
C PRO A 131 1.57 5.60 -18.57
N GLY A 132 2.78 5.15 -18.28
CA GLY A 132 3.53 4.22 -19.13
C GLY A 132 4.52 3.36 -18.35
N ASP A 133 4.33 3.19 -17.04
CA ASP A 133 5.14 2.24 -16.26
C ASP A 133 4.65 0.77 -16.40
N ASN A 134 3.59 0.58 -17.20
CA ASN A 134 2.91 -0.68 -17.48
C ASN A 134 2.24 -1.31 -16.25
N ASP A 135 2.08 -0.57 -15.16
CA ASP A 135 1.32 -1.06 -14.02
C ASP A 135 -0.17 -0.78 -14.24
N PRO A 136 -1.03 -1.80 -14.34
CA PRO A 136 -2.44 -1.67 -14.76
C PRO A 136 -3.36 -1.15 -13.64
N SER A 137 -2.76 -0.67 -12.55
CA SER A 137 -3.41 -0.03 -11.42
C SER A 137 -2.38 0.63 -10.53
N ASP A 138 -2.74 1.77 -9.96
CA ASP A 138 -2.07 2.31 -8.78
C ASP A 138 -2.55 1.58 -7.53
N HIS A 139 -1.61 1.11 -6.71
CA HIS A 139 -1.90 0.37 -5.49
C HIS A 139 -1.64 1.25 -4.28
N GLU A 140 -2.61 1.40 -3.40
CA GLU A 140 -2.49 2.13 -2.16
C GLU A 140 -3.01 1.29 -0.99
N VAL A 141 -2.61 1.61 0.24
CA VAL A 141 -2.97 0.79 1.40
C VAL A 141 -3.27 1.63 2.63
N VAL A 142 -4.32 1.21 3.33
CA VAL A 142 -4.73 1.76 4.64
C VAL A 142 -4.81 0.61 5.63
N TRP A 143 -4.30 0.82 6.84
CA TRP A 143 -4.44 -0.16 7.92
C TRP A 143 -5.28 0.38 9.06
N ILE A 144 -6.22 -0.45 9.52
CA ILE A 144 -7.09 -0.14 10.66
C ILE A 144 -6.80 -1.15 11.77
N GLU A 145 -6.25 -0.66 12.87
CA GLU A 145 -6.02 -1.42 14.10
C GLU A 145 -7.17 -1.20 15.08
N PHE A 146 -7.56 -2.24 15.80
CA PHE A 146 -8.70 -2.21 16.71
C PHE A 146 -8.49 -3.08 17.94
N ASN A 147 -9.24 -2.82 19.00
CA ASN A 147 -9.26 -3.66 20.18
C ASN A 147 -10.23 -4.83 19.99
N LYS A 148 -9.75 -6.09 20.07
CA LYS A 148 -10.62 -7.28 19.88
C LYS A 148 -11.76 -7.38 20.90
N LYS A 149 -11.57 -6.89 22.13
CA LYS A 149 -12.57 -6.99 23.21
C LYS A 149 -13.60 -5.87 23.13
N LYS A 150 -13.14 -4.61 23.03
CA LYS A 150 -14.01 -3.44 23.01
C LYS A 150 -14.59 -3.15 21.62
N GLY A 151 -13.91 -3.61 20.57
CA GLY A 151 -14.28 -3.34 19.19
C GLY A 151 -13.98 -1.91 18.71
N GLU A 152 -13.30 -1.11 19.52
CA GLU A 152 -12.90 0.27 19.22
C GLU A 152 -11.66 0.29 18.32
N VAL A 153 -11.60 1.20 17.37
CA VAL A 153 -10.41 1.49 16.57
C VAL A 153 -9.36 2.11 17.50
N THR A 154 -8.14 1.58 17.42
CA THR A 154 -6.99 2.02 18.22
C THR A 154 -5.87 2.58 17.36
N GLY A 155 -5.89 2.33 16.04
CA GLY A 155 -4.90 2.86 15.12
C GLY A 155 -5.47 3.02 13.71
N VAL A 156 -5.10 4.12 13.07
CA VAL A 156 -5.40 4.40 11.66
C VAL A 156 -4.08 4.79 11.00
N TYR A 157 -3.65 3.97 10.04
CA TYR A 157 -2.41 4.17 9.31
C TYR A 157 -2.71 4.28 7.83
N THR A 158 -2.10 5.26 7.15
CA THR A 158 -2.23 5.42 5.70
C THR A 158 -0.88 5.41 5.03
N TYR A 159 -0.84 4.94 3.79
CA TYR A 159 0.33 5.06 2.93
C TYR A 159 0.22 6.37 2.13
N PHE A 160 1.26 7.20 2.17
CA PHE A 160 1.35 8.44 1.42
C PHE A 160 2.75 8.55 0.81
N HIS A 161 2.90 8.18 -0.47
CA HIS A 161 4.17 8.26 -1.21
C HIS A 161 5.37 7.68 -0.43
N LYS A 162 5.22 6.43 0.07
CA LYS A 162 6.16 5.70 0.96
C LYS A 162 6.13 6.07 2.43
N ALA A 163 5.64 7.24 2.81
CA ALA A 163 5.47 7.59 4.22
C ALA A 163 4.27 6.82 4.79
N ILE A 164 4.41 6.35 6.03
CA ILE A 164 3.27 5.84 6.80
C ILE A 164 2.83 6.94 7.75
N LEU A 165 1.59 7.38 7.59
CA LEU A 165 1.02 8.48 8.37
C LEU A 165 -0.03 7.94 9.34
N SER A 166 -0.12 8.56 10.52
CA SER A 166 -1.17 8.27 11.50
C SER A 166 -1.42 9.48 12.39
N THR A 167 -2.65 9.63 12.89
CA THR A 167 -3.04 10.68 13.84
C THR A 167 -4.00 10.12 14.87
N GLU A 168 -3.99 10.69 16.08
CA GLU A 168 -5.01 10.39 17.09
C GLU A 168 -6.39 10.87 16.65
N GLU A 169 -6.47 11.97 15.91
CA GLU A 169 -7.73 12.51 15.43
C GLU A 169 -8.41 11.57 14.43
N ALA A 170 -7.65 10.83 13.61
CA ALA A 170 -8.23 9.80 12.74
C ALA A 170 -8.82 8.63 13.54
N VAL A 171 -8.21 8.26 14.67
CA VAL A 171 -8.74 7.25 15.59
C VAL A 171 -10.02 7.75 16.27
N LYS A 172 -10.02 8.99 16.78
CA LYS A 172 -11.20 9.62 17.38
C LYS A 172 -12.36 9.71 16.37
N ASP A 173 -12.08 10.14 15.14
CA ASP A 173 -13.07 10.16 14.06
C ASP A 173 -13.64 8.77 13.77
N ALA A 174 -12.80 7.74 13.69
CA ALA A 174 -13.27 6.38 13.46
C ALA A 174 -14.26 5.92 14.54
N ASN A 175 -13.92 6.14 15.82
CA ASN A 175 -14.75 5.77 16.95
C ASN A 175 -16.09 6.52 16.98
N LEU A 176 -16.12 7.80 16.57
CA LEU A 176 -17.34 8.59 16.42
C LEU A 176 -18.22 8.15 15.25
N HIS A 177 -17.65 7.47 14.24
CA HIS A 177 -18.35 7.10 13.01
C HIS A 177 -18.43 5.58 12.82
N ASN A 178 -18.92 4.89 13.85
CA ASN A 178 -19.17 3.45 13.81
C ASN A 178 -17.93 2.63 13.43
N GLN A 179 -16.77 3.00 13.98
CA GLN A 179 -15.49 2.32 13.77
C GLN A 179 -14.91 2.47 12.36
N ARG A 180 -15.32 3.51 11.63
CA ARG A 180 -14.90 3.75 10.24
C ARG A 180 -14.16 5.07 10.10
N ALA A 181 -12.84 4.96 10.07
CA ALA A 181 -11.96 6.10 9.87
C ALA A 181 -12.26 6.83 8.55
N ARG A 182 -12.28 8.16 8.58
CA ARG A 182 -12.18 9.00 7.39
C ARG A 182 -10.76 8.96 6.85
N ILE A 183 -10.64 8.62 5.57
CA ILE A 183 -9.38 8.66 4.82
C ILE A 183 -9.59 9.60 3.64
N ASN A 184 -8.75 10.62 3.55
CA ASN A 184 -8.70 11.51 2.40
C ASN A 184 -7.73 10.92 1.37
N VAL A 185 -7.99 11.11 0.08
CA VAL A 185 -7.17 10.53 -1.00
C VAL A 185 -6.73 11.67 -1.92
N GLU A 186 -5.42 11.80 -2.11
CA GLU A 186 -4.82 12.77 -3.02
C GLU A 186 -5.33 12.59 -4.45
N TRP A 187 -5.55 13.71 -5.14
CA TRP A 187 -5.99 13.70 -6.52
C TRP A 187 -4.93 13.12 -7.46
N GLY A 188 -5.32 12.15 -8.28
CA GLY A 188 -4.53 11.57 -9.36
C GLY A 188 -3.41 10.60 -8.94
N GLY A 189 -2.70 10.88 -7.84
CA GLY A 189 -1.63 10.01 -7.32
C GLY A 189 -2.03 9.19 -6.08
N HIS A 190 -3.28 9.29 -5.65
CA HIS A 190 -3.96 8.48 -4.62
C HIS A 190 -3.32 8.29 -3.24
N GLY A 191 -2.26 9.03 -2.92
CA GLY A 191 -1.68 9.06 -1.58
C GLY A 191 -2.76 9.23 -0.51
N SER A 192 -2.84 8.26 0.39
CA SER A 192 -3.88 8.22 1.43
C SER A 192 -3.46 9.04 2.64
N LEU A 193 -4.37 9.88 3.13
CA LEU A 193 -4.15 10.86 4.19
C LEU A 193 -5.12 10.60 5.35
N PRO A 194 -4.63 10.54 6.61
CA PRO A 194 -5.51 10.45 7.77
C PRO A 194 -6.20 11.81 8.01
N LEU A 195 -7.21 11.83 8.87
CA LEU A 195 -7.74 13.11 9.36
C LEU A 195 -6.62 13.90 10.07
N ARG A 196 -6.62 15.23 9.93
CA ARG A 196 -5.58 16.14 10.47
C ARG A 196 -4.17 15.92 9.89
N TRP A 197 -4.08 15.37 8.68
CA TRP A 197 -2.81 15.20 7.95
C TRP A 197 -2.02 16.50 7.77
N GLU A 198 -2.66 17.67 7.82
CA GLU A 198 -2.03 18.99 7.61
C GLU A 198 -0.95 19.30 8.66
N LYS A 199 -0.99 18.63 9.82
CA LYS A 199 0.01 18.76 10.88
C LYS A 199 1.24 17.87 10.67
N LEU A 200 1.18 16.93 9.73
CA LEU A 200 2.20 15.91 9.53
C LEU A 200 3.28 16.40 8.55
N HIS A 201 4.48 15.88 8.75
CA HIS A 201 5.62 16.10 7.85
C HIS A 201 6.01 14.74 7.28
N PRO A 202 5.52 14.38 6.07
CA PRO A 202 5.75 13.06 5.49
C PRO A 202 7.25 12.74 5.35
N GLU A 203 7.65 11.61 5.92
CA GLU A 203 9.01 11.09 5.82
C GLU A 203 8.98 9.56 5.80
N VAL A 204 10.01 8.98 5.18
CA VAL A 204 10.26 7.54 5.22
C VAL A 204 11.60 7.29 5.92
N ILE A 205 11.61 6.28 6.78
CA ILE A 205 12.78 5.85 7.55
C ILE A 205 13.17 4.47 7.04
N PHE A 206 14.43 4.35 6.61
CA PHE A 206 15.09 3.11 6.22
C PHE A 206 16.08 2.73 7.32
N GLU A 207 15.64 1.88 8.25
CA GLU A 207 16.37 1.58 9.49
C GLU A 207 17.68 0.82 9.25
N LYS A 208 17.70 -0.12 8.28
CA LYS A 208 18.87 -0.96 7.99
C LYS A 208 20.04 -0.18 7.38
N ILE A 209 19.75 1.00 6.80
CA ILE A 209 20.74 1.92 6.26
C ILE A 209 20.80 3.27 7.00
N SER A 210 20.11 3.39 8.14
CA SER A 210 20.04 4.60 8.96
C SER A 210 19.72 5.88 8.14
N LYS A 211 18.83 5.76 7.15
CA LYS A 211 18.52 6.86 6.22
C LYS A 211 17.10 7.35 6.40
N ARG A 212 16.94 8.67 6.41
CA ARG A 212 15.65 9.36 6.47
C ARG A 212 15.46 10.20 5.22
N ILE A 213 14.32 10.07 4.56
CA ILE A 213 14.00 10.82 3.33
C ILE A 213 12.69 11.56 3.56
N LYS A 214 12.73 12.89 3.36
CA LYS A 214 11.53 13.72 3.35
C LYS A 214 10.72 13.44 2.08
N ILE A 215 9.42 13.27 2.25
CA ILE A 215 8.47 13.05 1.15
C ILE A 215 7.77 14.38 0.86
N LYS A 216 7.49 14.65 -0.43
CA LYS A 216 6.81 15.87 -0.85
C LYS A 216 5.43 15.95 -0.18
N ASN A 217 5.12 17.06 0.45
CA ASN A 217 3.81 17.27 1.07
C ASN A 217 2.75 17.70 0.05
N MET A 218 1.49 17.79 0.47
CA MET A 218 0.37 18.16 -0.41
C MET A 218 0.52 19.53 -1.09
N ALA A 219 1.17 20.51 -0.44
CA ALA A 219 1.41 21.82 -1.03
C ALA A 219 2.41 21.74 -2.18
N GLN A 220 3.50 20.98 -2.00
CA GLN A 220 4.49 20.72 -3.06
C GLN A 220 3.87 19.92 -4.21
N ARG A 221 3.08 18.89 -3.89
CA ARG A 221 2.33 18.10 -4.88
C ARG A 221 1.37 18.97 -5.70
N TYR A 222 0.61 19.83 -5.04
CA TYR A 222 -0.25 20.81 -5.71
C TYR A 222 0.54 21.72 -6.65
N GLN A 223 1.68 22.26 -6.21
CA GLN A 223 2.51 23.14 -7.04
C GLN A 223 3.00 22.45 -8.33
N GLU A 224 3.31 21.16 -8.25
CA GLU A 224 3.71 20.36 -9.42
C GLU A 224 2.52 20.07 -10.32
N LEU A 225 1.47 19.47 -9.76
CA LEU A 225 0.31 19.03 -10.51
C LEU A 225 -0.51 20.18 -11.08
N SER A 226 -0.45 21.39 -10.51
CA SER A 226 -1.08 22.59 -11.08
C SER A 226 -0.34 23.15 -12.30
N LYS A 227 0.94 22.80 -12.47
CA LYS A 227 1.70 23.17 -13.67
C LYS A 227 1.42 22.16 -14.78
N SER A 228 1.68 20.89 -14.51
CA SER A 228 1.48 19.78 -15.45
C SER A 228 1.57 18.46 -14.70
N ILE A 229 0.89 17.43 -15.21
CA ILE A 229 1.21 16.03 -14.90
C ILE A 229 2.58 15.68 -15.50
N LYS A 230 3.20 14.59 -15.04
CA LYS A 230 4.59 14.25 -15.39
C LYS A 230 4.83 14.06 -16.89
N ASN A 231 3.92 13.36 -17.58
CA ASN A 231 4.04 13.04 -19.02
C ASN A 231 2.72 13.35 -19.76
N PRO A 232 2.35 14.64 -19.95
CA PRO A 232 1.04 15.04 -20.45
C PRO A 232 0.77 14.61 -21.90
N ASN A 233 1.84 14.39 -22.68
CA ASN A 233 1.76 14.02 -24.10
C ASN A 233 1.93 12.51 -24.31
N HIS A 234 1.97 11.70 -23.24
CA HIS A 234 2.04 10.25 -23.38
C HIS A 234 0.77 9.73 -24.06
N PRO A 235 0.85 8.81 -25.05
CA PRO A 235 -0.33 8.32 -25.77
C PRO A 235 -1.42 7.71 -24.87
N LEU A 236 -1.02 7.02 -23.79
CA LEU A 236 -1.96 6.46 -22.81
C LEU A 236 -2.59 7.52 -21.89
N ALA A 237 -1.95 8.68 -21.74
CA ALA A 237 -2.47 9.81 -20.97
C ALA A 237 -3.32 10.76 -21.82
N LYS A 238 -3.64 10.42 -23.08
CA LYS A 238 -4.26 11.35 -24.04
C LYS A 238 -5.53 12.01 -23.49
N ASP A 239 -6.37 11.23 -22.81
CA ASP A 239 -7.66 11.66 -22.25
C ASP A 239 -7.59 12.05 -20.77
N TRP A 240 -6.39 11.99 -20.16
CA TRP A 240 -6.20 12.35 -18.76
C TRP A 240 -6.19 13.87 -18.56
N PRO A 241 -6.58 14.35 -17.36
CA PRO A 241 -6.32 15.73 -16.98
C PRO A 241 -4.84 16.04 -17.09
N LYS A 242 -4.48 17.13 -17.79
CA LYS A 242 -3.07 17.51 -18.00
C LYS A 242 -2.46 18.23 -16.81
N LYS A 243 -3.29 18.71 -15.89
CA LYS A 243 -2.93 19.38 -14.65
C LYS A 243 -4.15 19.42 -13.73
N PHE A 244 -3.91 19.67 -12.46
CA PHE A 244 -4.97 20.09 -11.56
C PHE A 244 -5.41 21.52 -11.90
N THR A 245 -6.71 21.77 -11.89
CA THR A 245 -7.28 23.11 -12.08
C THR A 245 -7.99 23.56 -10.83
N GLY A 246 -7.78 24.81 -10.40
CA GLY A 246 -8.35 25.37 -9.17
C GLY A 246 -7.26 25.82 -8.19
N SER A 247 -7.69 26.28 -7.03
CA SER A 247 -6.82 26.71 -5.94
C SER A 247 -6.27 25.53 -5.14
N TYR A 248 -5.30 25.79 -4.25
CA TYR A 248 -4.83 24.78 -3.29
C TYR A 248 -5.97 24.29 -2.38
N LYS A 249 -6.89 25.18 -1.99
CA LYS A 249 -8.08 24.82 -1.22
C LYS A 249 -8.94 23.80 -1.97
N ASP A 250 -9.11 23.98 -3.29
CA ASP A 250 -9.84 23.02 -4.12
C ASP A 250 -9.10 21.68 -4.23
N PHE A 251 -7.77 21.69 -4.30
CA PHE A 251 -6.95 20.48 -4.35
C PHE A 251 -7.10 19.61 -3.11
N VAL A 252 -7.13 20.23 -1.93
CA VAL A 252 -7.30 19.54 -0.65
C VAL A 252 -8.76 19.43 -0.20
N THR A 253 -9.71 19.71 -1.09
CA THR A 253 -11.14 19.49 -0.80
C THR A 253 -11.50 18.03 -1.10
N PHE A 254 -11.79 17.26 -0.05
CA PHE A 254 -12.17 15.86 -0.14
C PHE A 254 -13.66 15.68 0.17
N SER A 255 -14.52 15.89 -0.84
CA SER A 255 -15.99 15.86 -0.66
C SER A 255 -16.68 14.70 -1.38
N LYS A 256 -16.03 14.06 -2.36
CA LYS A 256 -16.61 12.93 -3.08
C LYS A 256 -16.38 11.64 -2.28
N TYR A 257 -17.47 11.06 -1.79
CA TYR A 257 -17.44 9.87 -0.96
C TYR A 257 -17.42 8.57 -1.78
N ILE A 258 -16.54 7.63 -1.43
CA ILE A 258 -16.50 6.27 -1.99
C ILE A 258 -16.80 5.25 -0.88
N GLU A 259 -17.92 4.52 -1.03
CA GLU A 259 -18.38 3.51 -0.06
C GLU A 259 -17.73 2.14 -0.32
N LEU A 260 -16.69 1.82 0.46
CA LEU A 260 -15.94 0.57 0.33
C LEU A 260 -16.70 -0.70 0.73
N ARG A 261 -17.78 -0.60 1.52
CA ARG A 261 -18.58 -1.78 1.90
C ARG A 261 -19.26 -2.43 0.70
N ARG A 262 -19.59 -1.64 -0.35
CA ARG A 262 -20.23 -2.14 -1.58
C ARG A 262 -19.32 -3.12 -2.34
N PRO A 263 -18.09 -2.77 -2.74
CA PRO A 263 -17.18 -3.72 -3.39
C PRO A 263 -16.80 -4.89 -2.47
N LEU A 264 -16.62 -4.69 -1.15
CA LEU A 264 -16.38 -5.79 -0.22
C LEU A 264 -17.53 -6.81 -0.23
N LYS A 265 -18.78 -6.36 -0.19
CA LYS A 265 -19.95 -7.25 -0.25
C LYS A 265 -20.09 -7.94 -1.62
N LYS A 266 -19.81 -7.23 -2.70
CA LYS A 266 -19.96 -7.72 -4.08
C LYS A 266 -18.86 -8.71 -4.48
N LYS A 267 -17.59 -8.35 -4.28
CA LYS A 267 -16.42 -9.10 -4.73
C LYS A 267 -15.92 -10.10 -3.67
N LYS A 268 -16.23 -9.86 -2.39
CA LYS A 268 -15.81 -10.71 -1.25
C LYS A 268 -14.31 -11.02 -1.22
N MET A 269 -13.48 -10.08 -1.70
CA MET A 269 -12.02 -10.18 -1.68
C MET A 269 -11.49 -9.90 -0.27
N VAL A 270 -11.72 -10.85 0.63
CA VAL A 270 -11.27 -10.81 2.03
C VAL A 270 -10.56 -12.12 2.33
N ILE A 271 -9.39 -12.03 2.96
CA ILE A 271 -8.60 -13.20 3.33
C ILE A 271 -7.83 -12.94 4.62
N ILE A 272 -7.50 -14.02 5.34
CA ILE A 272 -6.74 -13.95 6.57
C ILE A 272 -5.34 -14.47 6.27
N SER A 273 -4.34 -13.61 6.39
CA SER A 273 -2.94 -13.94 6.14
C SER A 273 -2.00 -12.91 6.77
N GLN A 274 -0.79 -13.35 7.09
CA GLN A 274 0.30 -12.45 7.47
C GLN A 274 0.99 -11.81 6.24
N TRP A 275 0.69 -12.30 5.02
CA TRP A 275 1.41 -12.00 3.78
C TRP A 275 0.52 -11.32 2.72
N PRO A 276 0.15 -10.03 2.87
CA PRO A 276 -0.77 -9.35 1.96
C PRO A 276 -0.41 -9.47 0.48
N ASN A 277 0.83 -9.17 0.08
CA ASN A 277 1.18 -9.24 -1.35
C ASN A 277 1.08 -10.66 -1.91
N ALA A 278 1.45 -11.68 -1.13
CA ALA A 278 1.38 -13.07 -1.55
C ALA A 278 -0.07 -13.49 -1.79
N VAL A 279 -0.99 -13.19 -0.87
CA VAL A 279 -2.41 -13.56 -1.04
C VAL A 279 -3.12 -12.74 -2.12
N ILE A 280 -2.80 -11.45 -2.26
CA ILE A 280 -3.35 -10.62 -3.34
C ILE A 280 -2.94 -11.19 -4.70
N ASN A 281 -1.66 -11.56 -4.85
CA ASN A 281 -1.12 -12.13 -6.08
C ASN A 281 -1.73 -13.51 -6.39
N GLN A 282 -1.90 -14.39 -5.40
CA GLN A 282 -2.33 -15.77 -5.63
C GLN A 282 -3.85 -15.98 -5.67
N TYR A 283 -4.64 -15.14 -4.98
CA TYR A 283 -6.07 -15.42 -4.79
C TYR A 283 -7.03 -14.42 -5.45
N PHE A 284 -6.60 -13.18 -5.74
CA PHE A 284 -7.56 -12.12 -6.06
C PHE A 284 -7.33 -11.37 -7.37
N LEU A 285 -6.10 -10.94 -7.65
CA LEU A 285 -5.85 -10.11 -8.82
C LEU A 285 -5.32 -10.95 -9.97
N ASN A 286 -5.96 -10.80 -11.14
CA ASN A 286 -5.51 -11.38 -12.40
C ASN A 286 -4.60 -10.43 -13.20
N TYR A 287 -4.11 -9.36 -12.57
CA TYR A 287 -3.27 -8.34 -13.18
C TYR A 287 -2.14 -7.96 -12.20
N ASN A 288 -1.03 -7.43 -12.74
CA ASN A 288 0.10 -6.98 -11.92
C ASN A 288 -0.24 -5.73 -11.11
N TYR A 289 0.41 -5.52 -9.97
CA TYR A 289 0.33 -4.29 -9.21
C TYR A 289 1.68 -4.00 -8.56
N PHE A 290 1.93 -2.77 -8.12
CA PHE A 290 3.16 -2.46 -7.39
C PHE A 290 3.06 -3.00 -5.94
N PRO A 291 3.97 -3.87 -5.47
CA PRO A 291 3.88 -4.41 -4.12
C PRO A 291 4.12 -3.32 -3.07
N LYS A 292 3.38 -3.37 -1.96
CA LYS A 292 3.49 -2.38 -0.87
C LYS A 292 4.00 -3.04 0.41
N LYS A 293 4.40 -2.21 1.39
CA LYS A 293 4.76 -2.69 2.73
C LYS A 293 3.58 -3.48 3.33
N GLN A 294 3.86 -4.56 4.06
CA GLN A 294 2.82 -5.48 4.53
C GLN A 294 1.96 -4.89 5.65
N TRP A 295 2.64 -4.34 6.65
CA TRP A 295 2.06 -3.84 7.89
C TRP A 295 2.74 -2.53 8.26
N PRO A 296 2.04 -1.60 8.93
CA PRO A 296 2.57 -0.27 9.22
C PRO A 296 3.71 -0.29 10.24
N LYS A 297 3.77 -1.35 11.05
CA LYS A 297 4.82 -1.65 12.02
C LYS A 297 5.27 -3.09 11.77
N GLU A 298 6.54 -3.28 11.41
CA GLU A 298 7.14 -4.62 11.26
C GLU A 298 7.48 -5.19 12.64
#